data_AF-A0A949XTX4-F1
#
_entry.id   AF-A0A949XTX4-F1
#
_cell.length_a   1.000
_cell.length_b   1.000
_cell.length_c   1.000
_cell.angle_alpha   90.00
_cell.angle_beta   90.00
_cell.angle_gamma   90.00
#
_symmetry.space_group_name_H-M   'P 1'
#
loop_
_entity.id
_entity.type
_entity.pdbx_description
1 polymer ?
#
loop_
_entity_poly.entity_id
_entity_poly.type
_entity_poly.pdbx_seq_one_letter_code
_entity_poly.pdbx_strand_id
1 'polypeptide(L)'
;MTAKSIWTIQLATVLAGVVIPFFALKGENSPHLLIERGAQLIRAGEYVRAEDALRSALAALGNHKDVDWFVATADLGTTFYYCGRLVEAESAFRRALEVWPNLPEGSRPDASA
;
A
#
# COMPACT_ATOMS: atom_id res chain seq x y z
N MET A 1 -33.86 -33.02 -2.40
CA MET A 1 -33.90 -31.65 -1.85
C MET A 1 -32.93 -31.64 -0.67
N THR A 2 -31.63 -31.46 -0.95
CA THR A 2 -30.88 -30.17 -0.92
C THR A 2 -30.29 -29.84 0.47
N ALA A 3 -29.55 -30.79 1.05
CA ALA A 3 -28.61 -30.57 2.17
C ALA A 3 -27.37 -31.49 2.09
N LYS A 4 -27.22 -32.24 0.98
CA LYS A 4 -26.02 -32.99 0.60
C LYS A 4 -25.07 -32.03 -0.09
N SER A 5 -24.00 -31.59 0.59
CA SER A 5 -22.66 -31.41 -0.01
C SER A 5 -21.75 -30.51 0.86
N ILE A 6 -22.29 -29.61 1.68
CA ILE A 6 -21.47 -28.59 2.34
C ILE A 6 -21.01 -29.02 3.73
N TRP A 7 -21.88 -29.64 4.52
CA TRP A 7 -21.57 -30.03 5.91
C TRP A 7 -20.57 -31.18 6.02
N THR A 8 -20.55 -32.10 5.05
CA THR A 8 -19.67 -33.27 5.09
C THR A 8 -18.21 -32.96 4.72
N ILE A 9 -17.96 -31.93 3.92
CA ILE A 9 -16.60 -31.53 3.55
C ILE A 9 -15.93 -30.78 4.71
N GLN A 10 -16.69 -29.92 5.42
CA GLN A 10 -16.19 -29.15 6.57
C GLN A 10 -15.71 -30.03 7.73
N LEU A 11 -16.37 -31.17 7.97
CA LEU A 11 -16.01 -32.05 9.08
C LEU A 11 -14.75 -32.89 8.81
N ALA A 12 -14.46 -33.19 7.54
CA ALA A 12 -13.35 -34.07 7.17
C ALA A 12 -11.98 -33.36 7.15
N THR A 13 -11.93 -32.06 6.88
CA THR A 13 -10.67 -31.30 6.84
C THR A 13 -10.05 -31.05 8.22
N VAL A 14 -10.85 -31.08 9.29
CA VAL A 14 -10.34 -30.93 10.67
C VAL A 14 -9.52 -32.16 11.12
N LEU A 15 -9.77 -33.34 10.55
CA LEU A 15 -9.10 -34.60 10.93
C LEU A 15 -7.72 -34.80 10.27
N ALA A 16 -7.35 -34.02 9.26
CA ALA A 16 -6.07 -34.16 8.54
C ALA A 16 -4.96 -33.23 9.04
N GLY A 17 -5.13 -32.57 10.19
CA GLY A 17 -4.09 -31.72 10.81
C GLY A 17 -3.75 -30.43 10.05
N VAL A 18 -4.38 -30.17 8.91
CA VAL A 18 -4.26 -28.91 8.17
C VAL A 18 -5.35 -27.97 8.65
N VAL A 19 -5.07 -27.25 9.73
CA VAL A 19 -5.74 -25.99 10.00
C VAL A 19 -5.31 -25.08 8.85
N ILE A 20 -6.15 -24.90 7.82
CA ILE A 20 -6.00 -23.71 6.98
C ILE A 20 -6.40 -22.58 7.94
N PRO A 21 -5.47 -21.75 8.46
CA PRO A 21 -5.93 -20.61 9.21
C PRO A 21 -6.75 -19.78 8.23
N PHE A 22 -7.94 -19.39 8.67
CA PHE A 22 -8.79 -18.40 8.00
C PHE A 22 -8.02 -17.08 7.69
N PHE A 23 -6.82 -16.91 8.25
CA PHE A 23 -5.80 -15.95 7.85
C PHE A 23 -5.10 -16.35 6.53
N ALA A 24 -5.66 -15.97 5.38
CA ALA A 24 -4.86 -15.49 4.24
C ALA A 24 -5.75 -15.10 3.05
N LEU A 25 -6.70 -14.20 3.27
CA LEU A 25 -7.05 -13.23 2.22
C LEU A 25 -5.90 -12.22 2.12
N LYS A 26 -4.73 -12.66 1.65
CA LYS A 26 -3.55 -11.83 1.40
C LYS A 26 -3.71 -10.99 0.12
N GLY A 27 -4.95 -10.59 -0.19
CA GLY A 27 -5.36 -9.91 -1.42
C GLY A 27 -6.11 -8.59 -1.19
N GLU A 28 -6.49 -8.24 0.05
CA GLU A 28 -7.26 -7.01 0.30
C GLU A 28 -6.41 -5.74 0.51
N ASN A 29 -5.11 -5.86 0.74
CA ASN A 29 -4.21 -4.74 1.04
C ASN A 29 -2.87 -4.84 0.28
N SER A 30 -2.91 -5.02 -1.04
CA SER A 30 -1.70 -4.87 -1.86
C SER A 30 -1.17 -3.43 -1.71
N PRO A 31 0.14 -3.23 -1.46
CA PRO A 31 0.69 -1.88 -1.28
C PRO A 31 0.38 -0.96 -2.47
N HIS A 32 0.50 -1.51 -3.68
CA HIS A 32 0.16 -0.81 -4.92
C HIS A 32 -1.27 -0.24 -4.93
N LEU A 33 -2.27 -1.04 -4.53
CA LEU A 33 -3.67 -0.58 -4.46
C LEU A 33 -3.87 0.52 -3.41
N LEU A 34 -3.15 0.44 -2.28
CA LEU A 34 -3.19 1.47 -1.24
C LEU A 34 -2.57 2.79 -1.73
N ILE A 35 -1.52 2.72 -2.55
CA ILE A 35 -0.91 3.89 -3.20
C ILE A 35 -1.90 4.51 -4.19
N GLU A 36 -2.47 3.72 -5.09
CA GLU A 36 -3.46 4.20 -6.05
C GLU A 36 -4.64 4.88 -5.35
N ARG A 37 -5.13 4.28 -4.26
CA ARG A 37 -6.18 4.86 -3.42
C ARG A 37 -5.72 6.17 -2.77
N GLY A 38 -4.50 6.23 -2.25
CA GLY A 38 -3.88 7.45 -1.73
C GLY A 38 -3.91 8.58 -2.77
N ALA A 39 -3.48 8.29 -3.99
CA ALA A 39 -3.49 9.24 -5.10
C ALA A 39 -4.91 9.73 -5.47
N GLN A 40 -5.91 8.84 -5.46
CA GLN A 40 -7.31 9.25 -5.64
C GLN A 40 -7.80 10.17 -4.52
N LEU A 41 -7.44 9.88 -3.27
CA LEU A 41 -7.83 10.69 -2.11
C LEU A 41 -7.16 12.07 -2.12
N ILE A 42 -5.90 12.17 -2.56
CA ILE A 42 -5.22 13.45 -2.78
C ILE A 42 -5.98 14.29 -3.81
N ARG A 43 -6.37 13.69 -4.95
CA ARG A 43 -7.16 14.39 -5.98
C ARG A 43 -8.54 14.83 -5.48
N ALA A 44 -9.13 14.08 -4.55
CA ALA A 44 -10.41 14.43 -3.92
C ALA A 44 -10.28 15.48 -2.80
N GLY A 45 -9.05 15.86 -2.41
CA GLY A 45 -8.80 16.75 -1.28
C GLY A 45 -8.96 16.10 0.10
N GLU A 46 -9.14 14.77 0.15
CA GLU A 46 -9.31 14.00 1.38
C GLU A 46 -7.96 13.62 2.00
N TYR A 47 -7.15 14.63 2.33
CA TYR A 47 -5.74 14.46 2.68
C TYR A 47 -5.50 13.59 3.94
N VAL A 48 -6.39 13.67 4.94
CA VAL A 48 -6.28 12.82 6.16
C VAL A 48 -6.39 11.34 5.80
N ARG A 49 -7.36 10.97 4.95
CA ARG A 49 -7.53 9.58 4.52
C ARG A 49 -6.43 9.15 3.55
N ALA A 50 -5.91 10.08 2.74
CA ALA A 50 -4.76 9.83 1.88
C ALA A 50 -3.53 9.44 2.71
N GLU A 51 -3.26 10.20 3.78
CA GLU A 51 -2.15 9.90 4.71
C GLU A 51 -2.28 8.49 5.30
N ASP A 52 -3.46 8.12 5.78
CA ASP A 52 -3.70 6.78 6.35
C ASP A 52 -3.45 5.66 5.33
N ALA A 53 -3.95 5.83 4.10
CA ALA A 53 -3.76 4.86 3.03
C ALA A 53 -2.28 4.70 2.66
N LEU A 54 -1.56 5.82 2.52
CA LEU A 54 -0.14 5.84 2.15
C LEU A 54 0.76 5.30 3.26
N ARG A 55 0.46 5.61 4.53
CA ARG A 55 1.17 5.00 5.68
C ARG A 55 0.94 3.50 5.74
N SER A 56 -0.26 3.03 5.44
CA SER A 56 -0.57 1.60 5.35
C SER A 56 0.20 0.93 4.21
N ALA A 57 0.32 1.60 3.06
CA ALA A 57 1.13 1.12 1.93
C ALA A 57 2.60 0.97 2.34
N LEU A 58 3.18 2.01 2.96
CA LEU A 58 4.57 1.98 3.44
C LEU A 58 4.80 0.91 4.51
N ALA A 59 3.85 0.69 5.41
CA ALA A 59 3.93 -0.38 6.40
C ALA A 59 3.93 -1.77 5.75
N ALA A 60 3.16 -1.95 4.67
CA ALA A 60 3.11 -3.21 3.92
C ALA A 60 4.36 -3.43 3.05
N LEU A 61 4.99 -2.36 2.53
CA LEU A 61 6.27 -2.41 1.82
C LEU A 61 7.46 -2.64 2.77
N GLY A 62 7.34 -2.27 4.04
CA GLY A 62 8.43 -2.41 5.02
C GLY A 62 9.68 -1.63 4.60
N ASN A 63 10.83 -2.30 4.58
CA ASN A 63 12.12 -1.69 4.23
C ASN A 63 12.49 -1.83 2.74
N HIS A 64 11.57 -2.30 1.90
CA HIS A 64 11.80 -2.38 0.46
C HIS A 64 11.73 -0.98 -0.15
N LYS A 65 12.88 -0.46 -0.60
CA LYS A 65 13.03 0.87 -1.23
C LYS A 65 12.95 0.73 -2.75
N ASP A 66 11.79 0.32 -3.24
CA ASP A 66 11.47 0.12 -4.65
C ASP A 66 10.63 1.27 -5.22
N VAL A 67 10.06 1.07 -6.41
CA VAL A 67 9.23 2.08 -7.10
C VAL A 67 7.97 2.40 -6.29
N ASP A 68 7.29 1.39 -5.73
CA ASP A 68 6.09 1.61 -4.92
C ASP A 68 6.43 2.41 -3.65
N TRP A 69 7.57 2.13 -3.00
CA TRP A 69 8.03 2.91 -1.85
C TRP A 69 8.31 4.36 -2.21
N PHE A 70 8.96 4.58 -3.36
CA PHE A 70 9.23 5.92 -3.87
C PHE A 70 7.91 6.70 -4.08
N VAL A 71 6.95 6.11 -4.81
CA VAL A 71 5.66 6.75 -5.11
C VAL A 71 4.88 7.01 -3.82
N ALA A 72 4.78 6.03 -2.93
CA ALA A 72 4.06 6.19 -1.66
C ALA A 72 4.64 7.32 -0.80
N THR A 73 5.97 7.43 -0.73
CA THR A 73 6.65 8.46 0.05
C THR A 73 6.52 9.84 -0.58
N ALA A 74 6.57 9.95 -1.91
CA ALA A 74 6.34 11.20 -2.63
C ALA A 74 4.88 11.69 -2.47
N ASP A 75 3.90 10.79 -2.60
CA ASP A 75 2.49 11.11 -2.40
C ASP A 75 2.18 11.52 -0.95
N LEU A 76 2.90 10.96 0.03
CA LEU A 76 2.82 11.39 1.42
C LEU A 76 3.34 12.83 1.57
N GLY A 77 4.41 13.19 0.85
CA GLY A 77 4.91 14.56 0.78
C GLY A 77 3.89 15.53 0.20
N THR A 78 3.24 15.14 -0.90
CA THR A 78 2.14 15.90 -1.51
C THR A 78 0.98 16.08 -0.54
N THR A 79 0.61 15.03 0.18
CA THR A 79 -0.45 15.06 1.20
C THR A 79 -0.11 16.04 2.32
N PHE A 80 1.12 16.01 2.84
CA PHE A 80 1.57 16.96 3.86
C PHE A 80 1.61 18.40 3.37
N TYR A 81 2.05 18.62 2.13
CA TYR A 81 2.06 19.93 1.52
C TYR A 81 0.67 20.57 1.52
N TYR A 82 -0.35 19.84 1.06
CA TYR A 82 -1.72 20.34 1.05
C TYR A 82 -2.34 20.51 2.45
N CYS A 83 -1.86 19.74 3.45
CA CYS A 83 -2.21 19.93 4.86
C CYS A 83 -1.48 21.13 5.52
N GLY A 84 -0.59 21.84 4.81
CA GLY A 84 0.24 22.91 5.37
C GLY A 84 1.39 22.44 6.26
N ARG A 85 1.65 21.12 6.30
CA ARG A 85 2.68 20.45 7.10
C ARG A 85 4.01 20.44 6.34
N LEU A 86 4.56 21.63 6.10
CA LEU A 86 5.67 21.82 5.16
C LEU A 86 6.97 21.11 5.57
N VAL A 87 7.25 21.03 6.88
CA VAL A 87 8.46 20.35 7.38
C VAL A 87 8.38 18.85 7.10
N GLU A 88 7.23 18.23 7.34
CA GLU A 88 7.03 16.81 7.02
C GLU A 88 7.00 16.56 5.51
N ALA A 89 6.43 17.49 4.74
CA ALA A 89 6.42 17.41 3.28
C ALA A 89 7.86 17.39 2.72
N GLU A 90 8.69 18.34 3.14
CA GLU A 90 10.10 18.40 2.75
C GLU A 90 10.85 17.12 3.14
N SER A 91 10.65 16.63 4.37
CA SER A 91 11.25 15.38 4.82
C SER A 91 10.81 14.17 3.97
N ALA A 92 9.53 14.09 3.60
CA ALA A 92 9.01 13.03 2.75
C ALA A 92 9.61 13.09 1.34
N PHE A 93 9.62 14.26 0.70
CA PHE A 93 10.23 14.42 -0.62
C PHE A 93 11.73 14.10 -0.62
N ARG A 94 12.47 14.55 0.41
CA ARG A 94 13.89 14.23 0.55
C ARG A 94 14.13 12.71 0.63
N ARG A 95 13.34 12.00 1.44
CA ARG A 95 13.42 10.54 1.55
C ARG A 95 13.08 9.83 0.23
N ALA A 96 12.10 10.32 -0.52
CA ALA A 96 11.80 9.78 -1.84
C ALA A 96 12.99 9.97 -2.81
N LEU A 97 13.57 11.17 -2.84
CA LEU A 97 14.72 11.48 -3.70
C LEU A 97 16.00 10.70 -3.35
N GLU A 98 16.19 10.26 -2.11
CA GLU A 98 17.31 9.38 -1.72
C GLU A 98 17.28 8.02 -2.45
N VAL A 99 16.08 7.55 -2.82
CA VAL A 99 15.90 6.23 -3.46
C VAL A 99 15.93 6.34 -4.98
N TRP A 100 15.59 7.50 -5.51
CA TRP A 100 15.52 7.77 -6.94
C TRP A 100 16.69 7.25 -7.79
N PRO A 101 17.97 7.47 -7.42
CA PRO A 101 19.10 7.01 -8.24
C PRO A 101 19.15 5.49 -8.40
N ASN A 102 18.58 4.77 -7.43
CA ASN A 102 18.57 3.31 -7.37
C ASN A 102 17.35 2.69 -8.07
N LEU A 103 16.38 3.50 -8.52
CA LEU A 103 15.23 2.99 -9.26
C LEU A 103 15.64 2.55 -10.68
N PRO A 104 14.99 1.53 -11.25
CA PRO A 104 15.16 1.14 -12.65
C PRO A 104 14.94 2.33 -13.58
N GLU A 105 15.81 2.50 -14.59
CA GLU A 105 15.83 3.68 -15.46
C GLU A 105 14.47 3.97 -16.13
N GLY A 106 13.75 2.93 -16.58
CA GLY A 106 12.42 3.08 -17.19
C GLY A 106 11.27 3.33 -16.20
N SER A 107 11.54 3.35 -14.90
CA SER A 107 10.54 3.59 -13.83
C SER A 107 10.81 4.86 -13.03
N ARG A 108 11.90 5.57 -13.34
CA ARG A 108 12.15 6.90 -12.80
C ARG A 108 11.14 7.85 -13.46
N PRO A 109 10.31 8.58 -12.70
CA PRO A 109 9.67 9.76 -13.24
C PRO A 109 10.75 10.67 -13.83
N ASP A 110 10.45 11.50 -14.81
CA ASP A 110 11.41 12.44 -15.34
C ASP A 110 11.60 13.59 -14.33
N ALA A 111 12.81 13.79 -13.81
CA ALA A 111 13.12 14.91 -12.89
C ALA A 111 13.11 16.28 -13.59
N SER A 112 12.55 16.37 -14.80
CA SER A 112 12.56 17.53 -15.69
C SER A 112 11.24 18.28 -15.81
N ALA A 113 10.25 17.99 -14.95
CA ALA A 113 8.97 18.70 -14.91
C ALA A 113 8.95 19.82 -13.86
#